data_AF-A0A2G5VGY0-F1
#
_entry.id   AF-A0A2G5VGY0-F1
#
_cell.length_a   1.000
_cell.length_b   1.000
_cell.length_c   1.000
_cell.angle_alpha   90.00
_cell.angle_beta   90.00
_cell.angle_gamma   90.00
#
_symmetry.space_group_name_H-M   'P 1'
#
loop_
_entity.id
_entity.type
_entity.pdbx_description
1 polymer ?
#
loop_
_entity_poly.entity_id
_entity_poly.type
_entity_poly.pdbx_seq_one_letter_code
_entity_poly.pdbx_strand_id
1 'polypeptide(L)'
;MEGLEEVRLGDDFCMRTKFQLWIGTNKIPHVIMIVKEINGRMQSELQKHVTSLFGYCGSNKLKSDIEELSNNLPNVVNVKNSVLDGSKVEMSVIDDFFNQHPNHRSALIEDTINGKLNEKSALFDIPHIALGNQSSYYFQRFRGRNLYFHRAEMDTSDIIEFLNKWVHSIAYHDLETLTVRLKWGFSISKGSILEAFETKQYD
;
A
#
# COMPACT_ATOMS: atom_id res chain seq x y z
N MET A 1 -27.77 -12.33 -24.35
CA MET A 1 -27.65 -11.36 -23.24
C MET A 1 -28.05 -12.08 -21.97
N GLU A 2 -27.09 -12.52 -21.16
CA GLU A 2 -27.40 -13.02 -19.80
C GLU A 2 -27.69 -11.80 -18.90
N GLY A 3 -28.86 -11.81 -18.25
CA GLY A 3 -29.34 -10.70 -17.40
C GLY A 3 -28.64 -10.60 -16.05
N LEU A 4 -28.79 -9.45 -15.39
CA LEU A 4 -28.38 -9.25 -13.99
C LEU A 4 -29.31 -10.04 -13.06
N GLU A 5 -28.76 -10.61 -11.99
CA GLU A 5 -29.52 -11.33 -10.97
C GLU A 5 -29.78 -10.43 -9.75
N GLU A 6 -30.93 -10.63 -9.10
CA GLU A 6 -31.24 -9.96 -7.83
C GLU A 6 -30.68 -10.78 -6.68
N VAL A 7 -29.81 -10.19 -5.88
CA VAL A 7 -29.17 -10.82 -4.73
C VAL A 7 -29.48 -10.04 -3.47
N ARG A 8 -29.92 -10.77 -2.45
CA ARG A 8 -30.20 -10.24 -1.11
C ARG A 8 -28.95 -10.36 -0.24
N LEU A 9 -28.54 -9.27 0.37
CA LEU A 9 -27.51 -9.23 1.40
C LEU A 9 -28.16 -8.85 2.73
N GLY A 10 -28.28 -9.81 3.63
CA GLY A 10 -29.06 -9.64 4.85
C GLY A 10 -30.55 -9.45 4.56
N ASP A 11 -31.28 -8.91 5.55
CA ASP A 11 -32.74 -8.86 5.49
C ASP A 11 -33.26 -7.66 4.68
N ASP A 12 -32.49 -6.56 4.60
CA ASP A 12 -33.00 -5.26 4.14
C ASP A 12 -32.37 -4.73 2.84
N PHE A 13 -31.45 -5.47 2.21
CA PHE A 13 -30.75 -4.99 1.01
C PHE A 13 -30.77 -5.96 -0.16
N CYS A 14 -31.39 -5.53 -1.27
CA CYS A 14 -31.28 -6.18 -2.57
C CYS A 14 -30.35 -5.38 -3.48
N MET A 15 -29.51 -6.08 -4.24
CA MET A 15 -28.75 -5.51 -5.35
C MET A 15 -29.00 -6.31 -6.63
N ARG A 16 -28.99 -5.64 -7.78
CA ARG A 16 -28.95 -6.29 -9.10
C ARG A 16 -27.53 -6.28 -9.61
N THR A 17 -26.88 -7.43 -9.65
CA THR A 17 -25.51 -7.56 -10.15
C THR A 17 -25.26 -8.99 -10.59
N LYS A 18 -24.08 -9.26 -11.17
CA LYS A 18 -23.65 -10.62 -11.45
C LYS A 18 -22.62 -11.02 -10.40
N PHE A 19 -22.92 -12.12 -9.70
CA PHE A 19 -22.03 -12.73 -8.74
C PHE A 19 -21.32 -13.93 -9.36
N GLN A 20 -20.04 -14.07 -9.04
CA GLN A 20 -19.31 -15.30 -9.26
C GLN A 20 -18.61 -15.69 -7.97
N LEU A 21 -18.79 -16.94 -7.57
CA LEU A 21 -18.19 -17.51 -6.38
C LEU A 21 -17.22 -18.61 -6.77
N TRP A 22 -16.02 -18.56 -6.22
CA TRP A 22 -14.99 -19.57 -6.46
C TRP A 22 -14.37 -19.95 -5.13
N ILE A 23 -14.13 -21.24 -4.93
CA ILE A 23 -13.35 -21.72 -3.78
C ILE A 23 -11.93 -21.96 -4.29
N GLY A 24 -11.00 -21.13 -3.84
CA GLY A 24 -9.59 -21.31 -4.09
C GLY A 24 -9.02 -22.38 -3.16
N THR A 25 -8.43 -23.43 -3.73
CA THR A 25 -7.88 -24.60 -3.02
C THR A 25 -6.37 -24.56 -2.86
N ASN A 26 -5.76 -23.36 -2.95
CA ASN A 26 -4.35 -23.15 -2.60
C ASN A 26 -4.09 -23.56 -1.13
N LYS A 27 -2.83 -23.45 -0.66
CA LYS A 27 -2.39 -23.86 0.70
C LYS A 27 -3.33 -23.46 1.87
N ILE A 28 -4.14 -22.41 1.70
CA ILE A 28 -5.24 -22.04 2.58
C ILE A 28 -6.52 -21.92 1.74
N PRO A 29 -7.59 -22.68 2.06
CA PRO A 29 -8.89 -22.53 1.41
C PRO A 29 -9.41 -21.10 1.57
N HIS A 30 -9.83 -20.49 0.47
CA HIS A 30 -10.39 -19.14 0.47
C HIS A 30 -11.57 -19.05 -0.50
N VAL A 31 -12.45 -18.10 -0.24
CA VAL A 31 -13.60 -17.81 -1.10
C VAL A 31 -13.33 -16.52 -1.85
N ILE A 32 -13.43 -16.58 -3.18
CA ILE A 32 -13.36 -15.42 -4.05
C ILE A 32 -14.77 -15.10 -4.49
N MET A 33 -15.22 -13.89 -4.16
CA MET A 33 -16.47 -13.33 -4.64
C MET A 33 -16.16 -12.22 -5.64
N ILE A 34 -16.69 -12.34 -6.85
CA ILE A 34 -16.57 -11.32 -7.90
C ILE A 34 -17.95 -10.71 -8.12
N VAL A 35 -17.99 -9.38 -8.05
CA VAL A 35 -19.18 -8.57 -8.30
C VAL A 35 -18.87 -7.66 -9.49
N LYS A 36 -19.64 -7.78 -10.58
CA LYS A 36 -19.33 -7.08 -11.84
C LYS A 36 -19.42 -5.55 -11.75
N GLU A 37 -20.41 -5.05 -11.03
CA GLU A 37 -20.64 -3.62 -10.81
C GLU A 37 -20.87 -3.41 -9.33
N ILE A 38 -20.12 -2.49 -8.72
CA ILE A 38 -20.18 -2.22 -7.29
C ILE A 38 -20.10 -0.71 -7.03
N ASN A 39 -20.94 -0.20 -6.14
CA ASN A 39 -20.89 1.19 -5.66
C ASN A 39 -20.62 1.24 -4.15
N GLY A 40 -20.40 2.44 -3.61
CA GLY A 40 -20.06 2.61 -2.18
C GLY A 40 -21.10 2.03 -1.21
N ARG A 41 -22.41 2.08 -1.52
CA ARG A 41 -23.43 1.44 -0.68
C ARG A 41 -23.29 -0.08 -0.72
N MET A 42 -23.11 -0.64 -1.92
CA MET A 42 -22.93 -2.09 -2.11
C MET A 42 -21.67 -2.59 -1.39
N GLN A 43 -20.56 -1.84 -1.42
CA GLN A 43 -19.33 -2.18 -0.69
C GLN A 43 -19.58 -2.29 0.82
N SER A 44 -20.26 -1.30 1.40
CA SER A 44 -20.58 -1.29 2.83
C SER A 44 -21.50 -2.43 3.23
N GLU A 45 -22.57 -2.69 2.46
CA GLU A 45 -23.51 -3.78 2.75
C GLU A 45 -22.87 -5.16 2.56
N LEU A 46 -22.03 -5.34 1.55
CA LEU A 46 -21.23 -6.58 1.39
C LEU A 46 -20.31 -6.80 2.59
N GLN A 47 -19.61 -5.76 3.03
CA GLN A 47 -18.74 -5.85 4.20
C GLN A 47 -19.51 -6.23 5.46
N LYS A 48 -20.68 -5.61 5.71
CA LYS A 48 -21.55 -5.94 6.84
C LYS A 48 -22.03 -7.39 6.76
N HIS A 49 -22.47 -7.83 5.59
CA HIS A 49 -22.97 -9.18 5.39
C HIS A 49 -21.87 -10.23 5.63
N VAL A 50 -20.67 -10.03 5.05
CA VAL A 50 -19.50 -10.89 5.30
C VAL A 50 -19.14 -10.91 6.79
N THR A 51 -19.17 -9.75 7.45
CA THR A 51 -18.92 -9.66 8.90
C THR A 51 -19.97 -10.41 9.71
N SER A 52 -21.24 -10.39 9.30
CA SER A 52 -22.31 -11.15 9.95
C SER A 52 -22.14 -12.66 9.78
N LEU A 53 -21.65 -13.12 8.62
CA LEU A 53 -21.46 -14.54 8.34
C LEU A 53 -20.25 -15.14 9.07
N PHE A 54 -19.14 -14.41 9.12
CA PHE A 54 -17.86 -14.93 9.63
C PHE A 54 -17.43 -14.34 10.97
N GLY A 55 -18.20 -13.40 11.52
CA GLY A 55 -17.80 -12.60 12.67
C GLY A 55 -16.84 -11.47 12.31
N TYR A 56 -16.55 -10.62 13.29
CA TYR A 56 -15.66 -9.48 13.10
C TYR A 56 -14.19 -9.90 12.92
N CYS A 57 -13.62 -9.59 11.75
CA CYS A 57 -12.26 -9.99 11.36
C CYS A 57 -11.16 -8.98 11.77
N GLY A 58 -11.50 -7.86 12.43
CA GLY A 58 -10.51 -6.93 12.99
C GLY A 58 -9.70 -6.08 12.00
N SER A 59 -9.63 -6.46 10.72
CA SER A 59 -8.93 -5.70 9.69
C SER A 59 -9.33 -6.12 8.29
N ASN A 60 -9.43 -5.14 7.38
CA ASN A 60 -9.59 -5.38 5.96
C ASN A 60 -8.29 -5.05 5.22
N LYS A 61 -8.02 -5.84 4.18
CA LYS A 61 -7.00 -5.53 3.18
C LYS A 61 -7.72 -5.10 1.91
N LEU A 62 -7.33 -3.96 1.37
CA LEU A 62 -7.87 -3.44 0.11
C LEU A 62 -6.83 -3.60 -1.00
N LYS A 63 -7.26 -4.02 -2.18
CA LYS A 63 -6.49 -3.80 -3.41
C LYS A 63 -7.36 -2.93 -4.32
N SER A 64 -6.81 -1.82 -4.79
CA SER A 64 -7.54 -0.85 -5.61
C SER A 64 -6.68 -0.40 -6.78
N ASP A 65 -7.33 -0.22 -7.92
CA ASP A 65 -6.79 0.58 -9.01
C ASP A 65 -6.84 2.05 -8.60
N ILE A 66 -5.71 2.74 -8.69
CA ILE A 66 -5.57 4.13 -8.30
C ILE A 66 -6.41 5.09 -9.17
N GLU A 67 -6.67 4.73 -10.43
CA GLU A 67 -7.47 5.52 -11.36
C GLU A 67 -8.94 5.52 -10.92
N GLU A 68 -9.40 4.43 -10.32
CA GLU A 68 -10.74 4.34 -9.74
C GLU A 68 -10.88 5.21 -8.48
N LEU A 69 -9.81 5.32 -7.67
CA LEU A 69 -9.81 6.13 -6.45
C LEU A 69 -10.03 7.62 -6.72
N SER A 70 -9.55 8.10 -7.87
CA SER A 70 -9.74 9.49 -8.30
C SER A 70 -11.22 9.85 -8.52
N ASN A 71 -12.03 8.85 -8.89
CA ASN A 71 -13.45 9.02 -9.14
C ASN A 71 -14.27 8.77 -7.88
N ASN A 72 -13.98 7.70 -7.16
CA ASN A 72 -14.73 7.31 -5.97
C ASN A 72 -13.81 6.57 -4.98
N LEU A 73 -13.70 7.12 -3.77
CA LEU A 73 -13.02 6.42 -2.70
C LEU A 73 -13.84 5.21 -2.20
N PRO A 74 -13.20 4.06 -1.94
CA PRO A 74 -13.85 2.87 -1.40
C PRO A 74 -14.54 3.12 -0.06
N ASN A 75 -15.79 2.67 0.04
CA ASN A 75 -16.58 2.75 1.26
C ASN A 75 -16.49 1.44 2.05
N VAL A 76 -15.27 1.13 2.50
CA VAL A 76 -14.95 -0.05 3.31
C VAL A 76 -14.32 0.44 4.61
N VAL A 77 -14.83 0.01 5.76
CA VAL A 77 -14.30 0.45 7.05
C VAL A 77 -13.19 -0.48 7.56
N ASN A 78 -12.41 -0.02 8.54
CA ASN A 78 -11.34 -0.80 9.19
C ASN A 78 -10.30 -1.36 8.20
N VAL A 79 -10.01 -0.63 7.13
CA VAL A 79 -8.90 -0.94 6.23
C VAL A 79 -7.59 -0.70 6.99
N LYS A 80 -6.75 -1.73 7.08
CA LYS A 80 -5.42 -1.64 7.72
C LYS A 80 -4.28 -1.90 6.75
N ASN A 81 -4.56 -2.52 5.61
CA ASN A 81 -3.55 -2.88 4.64
C ASN A 81 -4.07 -2.52 3.25
N SER A 82 -3.23 -1.94 2.40
CA SER A 82 -3.62 -1.61 1.03
C SER A 82 -2.56 -2.01 0.02
N VAL A 83 -3.04 -2.36 -1.17
CA VAL A 83 -2.24 -2.43 -2.41
C VAL A 83 -2.88 -1.46 -3.39
N LEU A 84 -2.10 -0.47 -3.82
CA LEU A 84 -2.48 0.50 -4.83
C LEU A 84 -1.65 0.21 -6.10
N ASP A 85 -2.35 0.01 -7.20
CA ASP A 85 -1.84 -0.45 -8.50
C ASP A 85 -2.45 0.46 -9.59
N GLY A 86 -1.79 0.64 -10.74
CA GLY A 86 -2.29 1.46 -11.84
C GLY A 86 -1.19 1.97 -12.77
N SER A 87 -1.46 3.03 -13.55
CA SER A 87 -0.46 3.59 -14.47
C SER A 87 0.20 4.86 -13.94
N LYS A 88 -0.56 5.68 -13.21
CA LYS A 88 -0.12 6.97 -12.70
C LYS A 88 -0.91 7.31 -11.45
N VAL A 89 -0.19 7.67 -10.39
CA VAL A 89 -0.80 8.06 -9.11
C VAL A 89 -0.60 9.55 -8.87
N GLU A 90 -1.67 10.32 -8.66
CA GLU A 90 -1.55 11.69 -8.16
C GLU A 90 -1.48 11.67 -6.63
N MET A 91 -0.50 12.38 -6.06
CA MET A 91 -0.28 12.45 -4.62
C MET A 91 -1.52 12.86 -3.80
N SER A 92 -2.38 13.71 -4.34
CA SER A 92 -3.62 14.13 -3.64
C SER A 92 -4.60 12.96 -3.43
N VAL A 93 -4.68 12.04 -4.38
CA VAL A 93 -5.58 10.88 -4.29
C VAL A 93 -5.08 9.88 -3.24
N ILE A 94 -3.75 9.72 -3.14
CA ILE A 94 -3.10 8.98 -2.05
C ILE A 94 -3.48 9.59 -0.70
N ASP A 95 -3.35 10.91 -0.58
CA ASP A 95 -3.64 11.62 0.67
C ASP A 95 -5.09 11.44 1.09
N ASP A 96 -6.03 11.68 0.17
CA ASP A 96 -7.46 11.52 0.45
C ASP A 96 -7.79 10.09 0.89
N PHE A 97 -7.20 9.09 0.22
CA PHE A 97 -7.36 7.68 0.56
C PHE A 97 -6.85 7.35 1.98
N PHE A 98 -5.62 7.75 2.31
CA PHE A 98 -5.04 7.43 3.63
C PHE A 98 -5.65 8.28 4.76
N ASN A 99 -6.13 9.48 4.47
CA ASN A 99 -6.90 10.29 5.42
C ASN A 99 -8.25 9.65 5.78
N GLN A 100 -8.88 8.93 4.84
CA GLN A 100 -10.11 8.15 5.11
C GLN A 100 -9.81 6.92 6.00
N HIS A 101 -8.56 6.48 6.06
CA HIS A 101 -8.13 5.28 6.77
C HIS A 101 -6.96 5.56 7.74
N PRO A 102 -7.17 6.37 8.80
CA PRO A 102 -6.10 6.87 9.66
C PRO A 102 -5.37 5.80 10.49
N ASN A 103 -5.94 4.60 10.62
CA ASN A 103 -5.36 3.47 11.38
C ASN A 103 -4.62 2.47 10.48
N HIS A 104 -4.11 2.94 9.35
CA HIS A 104 -3.41 2.11 8.37
C HIS A 104 -2.12 1.54 8.95
N ARG A 105 -1.86 0.25 8.70
CA ARG A 105 -0.66 -0.45 9.17
C ARG A 105 0.34 -0.71 8.05
N SER A 106 -0.15 -1.01 6.85
CA SER A 106 0.74 -1.24 5.71
C SER A 106 0.18 -0.80 4.36
N ALA A 107 1.06 -0.29 3.50
CA ALA A 107 0.72 0.08 2.14
C ALA A 107 1.75 -0.47 1.16
N LEU A 108 1.28 -1.01 0.05
CA LEU A 108 2.09 -1.24 -1.16
C LEU A 108 1.56 -0.31 -2.23
N ILE A 109 2.43 0.49 -2.83
CA ILE A 109 2.15 1.31 -4.01
C ILE A 109 3.08 0.79 -5.10
N GLU A 110 2.54 0.09 -6.10
CA GLU A 110 3.37 -0.58 -7.12
C GLU A 110 3.95 0.39 -8.15
N ASP A 111 3.29 1.53 -8.37
CA ASP A 111 3.57 2.44 -9.48
C ASP A 111 4.15 3.80 -9.07
N THR A 112 4.56 4.57 -10.09
CA THR A 112 5.17 5.87 -9.89
C THR A 112 4.15 6.91 -9.37
N ILE A 113 4.36 7.39 -8.15
CA ILE A 113 3.69 8.55 -7.58
C ILE A 113 4.17 9.82 -8.30
N ASN A 114 3.22 10.50 -8.92
CA ASN A 114 3.36 11.75 -9.64
C ASN A 114 2.64 12.89 -8.89
N GLY A 115 2.93 14.11 -9.32
CA GLY A 115 2.35 15.32 -8.73
C GLY A 115 3.23 15.92 -7.64
N LYS A 116 2.77 17.03 -7.06
CA LYS A 116 3.52 17.74 -6.03
C LYS A 116 3.48 16.96 -4.72
N LEU A 117 4.64 16.70 -4.15
CA LEU A 117 4.74 16.07 -2.85
C LEU A 117 4.04 16.91 -1.77
N ASN A 118 3.20 16.25 -0.97
CA ASN A 118 2.71 16.78 0.28
C ASN A 118 3.55 16.22 1.44
N GLU A 119 4.39 17.05 2.04
CA GLU A 119 5.27 16.63 3.14
C GLU A 119 4.51 16.17 4.39
N LYS A 120 3.26 16.63 4.53
CA LYS A 120 2.34 16.27 5.62
C LYS A 120 1.42 15.10 5.26
N SER A 121 1.73 14.39 4.18
CA SER A 121 0.97 13.22 3.78
C SER A 121 0.93 12.17 4.87
N ALA A 122 -0.26 11.64 5.13
CA ALA A 122 -0.47 10.50 6.01
C ALA A 122 0.23 9.23 5.51
N LEU A 123 0.57 9.15 4.20
CA LEU A 123 1.38 8.06 3.65
C LEU A 123 2.66 7.86 4.46
N PHE A 124 3.37 8.94 4.77
CA PHE A 124 4.69 8.87 5.41
C PHE A 124 4.67 8.40 6.87
N ASP A 125 3.50 8.44 7.51
CA ASP A 125 3.28 7.99 8.88
C ASP A 125 2.85 6.52 8.96
N ILE A 126 2.62 5.86 7.81
CA ILE A 126 2.24 4.44 7.78
C ILE A 126 3.45 3.61 8.25
N PRO A 127 3.27 2.71 9.23
CA PRO A 127 4.39 1.95 9.81
C PRO A 127 5.16 1.10 8.81
N HIS A 128 4.49 0.54 7.80
CA HIS A 128 5.09 -0.40 6.85
C HIS A 128 4.72 -0.01 5.42
N ILE A 129 5.69 0.46 4.64
CA ILE A 129 5.43 0.90 3.26
C ILE A 129 6.34 0.15 2.30
N ALA A 130 5.73 -0.33 1.22
CA ALA A 130 6.41 -0.78 0.03
C ALA A 130 6.10 0.19 -1.13
N LEU A 131 7.14 0.76 -1.73
CA LEU A 131 7.04 1.72 -2.83
C LEU A 131 7.74 1.17 -4.08
N GLY A 132 7.02 1.13 -5.19
CA GLY A 132 7.52 0.72 -6.49
C GLY A 132 7.88 1.92 -7.37
N ASN A 133 8.95 1.78 -8.17
CA ASN A 133 9.37 2.77 -9.16
C ASN A 133 9.54 4.19 -8.59
N GLN A 134 9.98 4.30 -7.35
CA GLN A 134 10.24 5.57 -6.67
C GLN A 134 11.73 5.90 -6.63
N SER A 135 12.01 7.19 -6.68
CA SER A 135 13.34 7.73 -6.40
C SER A 135 13.60 7.82 -4.90
N SER A 136 14.85 8.11 -4.57
CA SER A 136 15.30 8.37 -3.21
C SER A 136 14.48 9.47 -2.51
N TYR A 137 13.91 10.43 -3.23
CA TYR A 137 13.18 11.57 -2.64
C TYR A 137 12.11 11.21 -1.58
N TYR A 138 11.40 10.07 -1.72
CA TYR A 138 10.41 9.62 -0.73
C TYR A 138 11.01 9.11 0.57
N PHE A 139 12.28 8.64 0.56
CA PHE A 139 12.96 8.17 1.76
C PHE A 139 13.08 9.29 2.79
N GLN A 140 13.33 10.54 2.35
CA GLN A 140 13.64 11.67 3.23
C GLN A 140 12.49 12.13 4.14
N ARG A 141 11.26 11.68 3.86
CA ARG A 141 10.05 12.10 4.59
C ARG A 141 9.40 10.98 5.37
N PHE A 142 9.87 9.74 5.21
CA PHE A 142 9.32 8.58 5.88
C PHE A 142 9.54 8.63 7.40
N ARG A 143 8.47 8.38 8.15
CA ARG A 143 8.45 8.40 9.63
C ARG A 143 7.94 7.07 10.20
N GLY A 144 7.73 6.06 9.36
CA GLY A 144 7.36 4.72 9.78
C GLY A 144 8.55 3.86 10.16
N ARG A 145 8.29 2.55 10.29
CA ARG A 145 9.23 1.58 10.85
C ARG A 145 9.91 0.71 9.79
N ASN A 146 9.18 0.31 8.75
CA ASN A 146 9.70 -0.58 7.72
C ASN A 146 9.42 -0.02 6.33
N LEU A 147 10.49 0.23 5.58
CA LEU A 147 10.44 0.79 4.24
C LEU A 147 11.05 -0.19 3.24
N TYR A 148 10.29 -0.52 2.21
CA TYR A 148 10.73 -1.37 1.10
C TYR A 148 10.60 -0.61 -0.21
N PHE A 149 11.67 -0.57 -0.99
CA PHE A 149 11.65 -0.05 -2.35
C PHE A 149 11.80 -1.18 -3.37
N HIS A 150 10.87 -1.22 -4.33
CA HIS A 150 10.94 -2.08 -5.51
C HIS A 150 11.30 -1.26 -6.74
N ARG A 151 12.30 -1.71 -7.51
CA ARG A 151 12.78 -1.00 -8.72
C ARG A 151 13.16 0.44 -8.41
N ALA A 152 13.90 0.63 -7.32
CA ALA A 152 14.33 1.94 -6.87
C ALA A 152 15.32 2.57 -7.87
N GLU A 153 15.13 3.86 -8.15
CA GLU A 153 16.08 4.70 -8.89
C GLU A 153 16.92 5.44 -7.85
N MET A 154 17.93 4.74 -7.33
CA MET A 154 18.82 5.25 -6.28
C MET A 154 20.26 4.89 -6.62
N ASP A 155 21.18 5.79 -6.30
CA ASP A 155 22.60 5.57 -6.43
C ASP A 155 23.31 5.38 -5.08
N THR A 156 24.63 5.28 -5.11
CA THR A 156 25.42 5.07 -3.90
C THR A 156 25.38 6.27 -2.96
N SER A 157 25.29 7.49 -3.50
CA SER A 157 25.26 8.72 -2.71
C SER A 157 23.97 8.85 -1.91
N ASP A 158 22.83 8.44 -2.49
CA ASP A 158 21.54 8.37 -1.78
C ASP A 158 21.63 7.48 -0.53
N ILE A 159 22.26 6.31 -0.68
CA ILE A 159 22.43 5.35 0.43
C ILE A 159 23.40 5.87 1.48
N ILE A 160 24.51 6.50 1.08
CA ILE A 160 25.45 7.13 2.01
C ILE A 160 24.76 8.24 2.80
N GLU A 161 24.00 9.12 2.14
CA GLU A 161 23.25 10.19 2.80
C GLU A 161 22.22 9.63 3.80
N PHE A 162 21.48 8.60 3.38
CA PHE A 162 20.54 7.90 4.24
C PHE A 162 21.23 7.33 5.49
N LEU A 163 22.29 6.53 5.31
CA LEU A 163 23.01 5.89 6.40
C LEU A 163 23.61 6.93 7.35
N ASN A 164 24.14 8.03 6.81
CA ASN A 164 24.76 9.09 7.59
C ASN A 164 23.72 9.77 8.50
N LYS A 165 22.52 10.04 7.97
CA LYS A 165 21.40 10.58 8.75
C LYS A 165 20.88 9.59 9.79
N TRP A 166 20.79 8.30 9.46
CA TRP A 166 20.25 7.29 10.36
C TRP A 166 21.19 6.96 11.52
N VAL A 167 22.46 6.65 11.22
CA VAL A 167 23.48 6.27 12.21
C VAL A 167 23.74 7.39 13.22
N HIS A 168 23.75 8.64 12.76
CA HIS A 168 23.95 9.81 13.63
C HIS A 168 22.65 10.30 14.29
N SER A 169 21.55 9.56 14.17
CA SER A 169 20.25 9.94 14.75
C SER A 169 19.79 11.36 14.33
N ILE A 170 20.04 11.75 13.07
CA ILE A 170 19.58 13.01 12.49
C ILE A 170 18.18 12.86 11.90
N ALA A 171 17.86 11.68 11.36
CA ALA A 171 16.54 11.35 10.81
C ALA A 171 16.24 9.84 10.96
N TYR A 172 15.00 9.44 10.61
CA TYR A 172 14.54 8.05 10.62
C TYR A 172 14.56 7.39 12.00
N HIS A 173 14.18 8.14 13.04
CA HIS A 173 14.28 7.68 14.43
C HIS A 173 13.49 6.40 14.72
N ASP A 174 12.34 6.22 14.08
CA ASP A 174 11.49 5.04 14.26
C ASP A 174 11.79 3.90 13.28
N LEU A 175 12.75 4.09 12.36
CA LEU A 175 13.07 3.13 11.32
C LEU A 175 13.76 1.89 11.91
N GLU A 176 13.14 0.73 11.71
CA GLU A 176 13.63 -0.60 12.06
C GLU A 176 14.33 -1.25 10.85
N THR A 177 13.73 -1.16 9.65
CA THR A 177 14.30 -1.77 8.44
C THR A 177 14.14 -0.91 7.19
N LEU A 178 15.20 -0.90 6.37
CA LEU A 178 15.18 -0.42 4.99
C LEU A 178 15.61 -1.57 4.07
N THR A 179 14.81 -1.86 3.05
CA THR A 179 15.17 -2.81 1.99
C THR A 179 15.05 -2.12 0.63
N VAL A 180 16.12 -2.14 -0.15
CA VAL A 180 16.15 -1.51 -1.47
C VAL A 180 16.45 -2.56 -2.53
N ARG A 181 15.51 -2.74 -3.47
CA ARG A 181 15.75 -3.49 -4.69
C ARG A 181 15.85 -2.51 -5.86
N LEU A 182 17.06 -2.35 -6.38
CA LEU A 182 17.35 -1.39 -7.45
C LEU A 182 16.66 -1.76 -8.77
N LYS A 183 16.34 -0.72 -9.55
CA LYS A 183 15.97 -0.86 -10.97
C LYS A 183 17.19 -1.30 -11.78
N TRP A 184 16.96 -2.01 -12.88
CA TRP A 184 18.03 -2.37 -13.80
C TRP A 184 18.75 -1.11 -14.31
N GLY A 185 20.08 -1.16 -14.36
CA GLY A 185 20.95 -0.02 -14.69
C GLY A 185 21.44 0.80 -13.50
N PHE A 186 20.84 0.65 -12.31
CA PHE A 186 21.32 1.26 -11.08
C PHE A 186 22.17 0.27 -10.28
N SER A 187 23.23 0.76 -9.64
CA SER A 187 24.11 -0.06 -8.81
C SER A 187 24.59 0.71 -7.60
N ILE A 188 24.83 -0.03 -6.52
CA ILE A 188 25.39 0.48 -5.27
C ILE A 188 26.82 -0.03 -5.14
N SER A 189 27.77 0.87 -4.93
CA SER A 189 29.17 0.55 -4.65
C SER A 189 29.32 0.22 -3.17
N LYS A 190 29.50 -1.07 -2.87
CA LYS A 190 29.83 -1.53 -1.51
C LYS A 190 31.11 -0.88 -0.99
N GLY A 191 32.14 -0.74 -1.82
CA GLY A 191 33.42 -0.14 -1.43
C GLY A 191 33.25 1.30 -0.97
N SER A 192 32.53 2.11 -1.75
CA SER A 192 32.29 3.52 -1.42
C SER A 192 31.44 3.70 -0.16
N ILE A 193 30.49 2.79 0.11
CA ILE A 193 29.77 2.78 1.39
C ILE A 193 30.73 2.47 2.53
N LEU A 194 31.56 1.44 2.42
CA LEU A 194 32.50 1.08 3.49
C LEU A 194 33.57 2.14 3.72
N GLU A 195 33.96 2.91 2.72
CA GLU A 195 34.87 4.05 2.88
C GLU A 195 34.20 5.24 3.59
N ALA A 196 32.89 5.43 3.40
CA ALA A 196 32.13 6.50 4.01
C ALA A 196 31.83 6.28 5.51
N PHE A 197 31.96 5.06 6.00
CA PHE A 197 31.68 4.70 7.40
C PHE A 197 32.87 3.96 8.00
N GLU A 198 33.29 4.32 9.22
CA GLU A 198 34.29 3.55 9.95
C GLU A 198 33.71 2.17 10.30
N THR A 199 33.93 1.19 9.42
CA THR A 199 33.47 -0.18 9.62
C THR A 199 34.56 -0.99 10.31
N LYS A 200 34.18 -1.72 11.37
CA LYS A 200 35.01 -2.77 11.95
C LYS A 200 34.63 -4.09 11.29
N GLN A 201 35.62 -4.90 10.91
CA GLN A 201 35.34 -6.29 10.60
C GLN A 201 34.82 -6.98 11.86
N TYR A 202 33.78 -7.78 11.70
CA TYR A 202 33.32 -8.68 12.76
C TYR A 202 34.36 -9.79 12.91
N ASP A 203 34.84 -10.00 14.13
CA ASP A 203 35.70 -11.12 14.52
C ASP A 203 34.94 -12.46 14.46
#